data_AF-A0A9P1MRR7-F1
#
_entry.id   AF-A0A9P1MRR7-F1
#
_cell.length_a   1.000
_cell.length_b   1.000
_cell.length_c   1.000
_cell.angle_alpha   90.00
_cell.angle_beta   90.00
_cell.angle_gamma   90.00
#
_symmetry.space_group_name_H-M   'P 1'
#
loop_
_entity.id
_entity.type
_entity.pdbx_description
1 polymer ?
#
loop_
_entity_poly.entity_id
_entity_poly.type
_entity_poly.pdbx_seq_one_letter_code
_entity_poly.pdbx_strand_id
1 'polypeptide(L)'
;MDLKKRDDEVVRLVRKYVNEHENDFEEEPKEPFPQDCCGQSCKPCVFDIHHDDVVRWAKEYAKQIKYDDSTLYQYLFDDCPASDESKEWFLSEFRSLEIIEKKSLNNNTVLVKLRTPKPLLIPIASHIRIRCANLQVYIL
;
A
#
# COMPACT_ATOMS: atom_id res chain seq x y z
N MET A 1 -21.85 -1.04 10.10
CA MET A 1 -20.82 -0.02 10.43
C MET A 1 -20.23 0.51 9.12
N ASP A 2 -19.99 1.81 9.00
CA ASP A 2 -19.38 2.43 7.81
C ASP A 2 -17.99 1.82 7.54
N LEU A 3 -17.65 1.53 6.27
CA LEU A 3 -16.38 0.90 5.88
C LEU A 3 -15.19 1.76 6.33
N LYS A 4 -15.28 3.08 6.16
CA LYS A 4 -14.22 4.01 6.58
C LYS A 4 -13.98 3.96 8.09
N LYS A 5 -15.04 3.80 8.89
CA LYS A 5 -14.91 3.66 10.35
C LYS A 5 -14.18 2.39 10.76
N ARG A 6 -14.35 1.29 10.00
CA ARG A 6 -13.61 0.04 10.24
C ARG A 6 -12.15 0.14 9.84
N ASP A 7 -11.88 0.81 8.72
CA ASP A 7 -10.53 1.04 8.23
C ASP A 7 -9.73 1.91 9.23
N ASP A 8 -10.33 2.98 9.74
CA ASP A 8 -9.71 3.79 10.80
C ASP A 8 -9.50 2.99 12.10
N GLU A 9 -10.45 2.12 12.46
CA GLU A 9 -10.38 1.31 13.68
C GLU A 9 -9.28 0.23 13.61
N VAL A 10 -9.15 -0.48 12.48
CA VAL A 10 -8.08 -1.48 12.33
C VAL A 10 -6.70 -0.84 12.39
N VAL A 11 -6.52 0.33 11.77
CA VAL A 11 -5.26 1.11 11.84
C VAL A 11 -4.95 1.49 13.29
N ARG A 12 -5.94 2.00 14.03
CA ARG A 12 -5.78 2.40 15.43
C ARG A 12 -5.35 1.23 16.31
N LEU A 13 -6.01 0.07 16.17
CA LEU A 13 -5.74 -1.10 16.99
C LEU A 13 -4.38 -1.74 16.64
N VAL A 14 -4.01 -1.80 15.35
CA VAL A 14 -2.70 -2.30 14.92
C VAL A 14 -1.58 -1.41 15.44
N ARG A 15 -1.68 -0.09 15.30
CA ARG A 15 -0.68 0.85 15.84
C ARG A 15 -0.51 0.71 17.34
N LYS A 16 -1.61 0.51 18.08
CA LYS A 16 -1.56 0.24 19.52
C LYS A 16 -0.76 -1.04 19.80
N TYR A 17 -1.07 -2.13 19.10
CA TYR A 17 -0.37 -3.41 19.27
C TYR A 17 1.12 -3.32 18.93
N VAL A 18 1.47 -2.65 17.82
CA VAL A 18 2.88 -2.44 17.39
C VAL A 18 3.64 -1.62 18.43
N ASN A 19 3.04 -0.60 19.01
CA ASN A 19 3.68 0.19 20.08
C ASN A 19 3.90 -0.61 21.36
N GLU A 20 3.05 -1.61 21.64
CA GLU A 20 3.14 -2.48 22.82
C GLU A 20 4.10 -3.67 22.61
N HIS A 21 4.44 -3.98 21.36
CA HIS A 21 5.25 -5.14 21.00
C HIS A 21 6.27 -4.82 19.89
N GLU A 22 7.57 -4.86 20.23
CA GLU A 22 8.64 -4.88 19.21
C GLU A 22 8.47 -6.15 18.34
N ASN A 23 8.20 -5.97 17.04
CA ASN A 23 7.97 -7.06 16.09
C ASN A 23 8.73 -6.82 14.78
N ASP A 24 9.17 -7.90 14.14
CA ASP A 24 9.93 -7.92 12.87
C ASP A 24 9.04 -7.78 11.61
N PHE A 25 7.89 -7.11 11.71
CA PHE A 25 6.98 -6.96 10.57
C PHE A 25 7.30 -5.77 9.67
N GLU A 26 6.74 -5.81 8.46
CA GLU A 26 6.85 -4.75 7.46
C GLU A 26 6.44 -3.40 8.07
N GLU A 27 7.31 -2.39 7.93
CA GLU A 27 7.10 -1.06 8.53
C GLU A 27 5.81 -0.41 8.02
N GLU A 28 5.17 0.38 8.89
CA GLU A 28 4.04 1.21 8.49
C GLU A 28 4.44 2.14 7.31
N PRO A 29 3.59 2.26 6.27
CA PRO A 29 3.85 3.18 5.17
C PRO A 29 4.12 4.61 5.65
N LYS A 30 5.28 5.16 5.26
CA LYS A 30 5.70 6.50 5.64
C LYS A 30 4.76 7.55 5.03
N GLU A 31 4.35 8.50 5.87
CA GLU A 31 3.52 9.61 5.44
C GLU A 31 4.24 10.45 4.36
N PRO A 32 3.57 10.81 3.27
CA PRO A 32 4.15 11.65 2.23
C PRO A 32 4.42 13.06 2.74
N PHE A 33 5.40 13.74 2.17
CA PHE A 33 5.65 15.14 2.50
C PHE A 33 4.57 16.03 1.90
N PRO A 34 4.26 17.19 2.51
CA PRO A 34 3.31 18.15 1.94
C PRO A 34 3.65 18.58 0.50
N GLN A 35 4.93 18.64 0.16
CA GLN A 35 5.43 18.97 -1.19
C GLN A 35 5.18 17.87 -2.24
N ASP A 36 4.89 16.64 -1.81
CA ASP A 36 4.49 15.55 -2.72
C ASP A 36 3.04 15.73 -3.20
N CYS A 37 2.26 16.59 -2.52
CA CYS A 37 0.95 17.01 -2.98
C CYS A 37 1.09 18.14 -4.01
N CYS A 38 0.44 18.00 -5.16
CA CYS A 38 0.44 19.04 -6.19
C CYS A 38 -0.35 20.30 -5.80
N GLY A 39 -1.10 20.28 -4.69
CA GLY A 39 -1.91 21.39 -4.19
C GLY A 39 -3.16 21.70 -5.02
N GLN A 40 -3.44 20.93 -6.09
CA GLN A 40 -4.50 21.24 -7.06
C GLN A 40 -5.78 20.40 -6.90
N SER A 41 -6.14 20.04 -5.66
CA SER A 41 -7.35 19.24 -5.38
C SER A 41 -7.45 17.96 -6.23
N CYS A 42 -6.31 17.33 -6.55
CA CYS A 42 -6.27 16.08 -7.30
C CYS A 42 -6.99 14.95 -6.54
N LYS A 43 -7.60 14.03 -7.29
CA LYS A 43 -8.25 12.84 -6.74
C LYS A 43 -7.88 11.61 -7.59
N PRO A 44 -7.28 10.56 -6.99
CA PRO A 44 -6.81 10.51 -5.60
C PRO A 44 -5.60 11.44 -5.37
N CYS A 45 -5.56 12.08 -4.21
CA CYS A 45 -4.39 12.82 -3.71
C CYS A 45 -3.32 11.84 -3.19
N VAL A 46 -2.06 12.27 -3.09
CA VAL A 46 -0.98 11.48 -2.48
C VAL A 46 -1.33 11.02 -1.06
N PHE A 47 -2.07 11.84 -0.30
CA PHE A 47 -2.55 11.48 1.04
C PHE A 47 -3.69 10.46 1.02
N ASP A 48 -4.54 10.46 -0.01
CA ASP A 48 -5.57 9.42 -0.17
C ASP A 48 -4.90 8.07 -0.44
N ILE A 49 -3.88 8.07 -1.32
CA ILE A 49 -3.10 6.87 -1.63
C ILE A 49 -2.36 6.35 -0.39
N HIS A 50 -1.77 7.26 0.41
CA HIS A 50 -1.11 6.90 1.66
C HIS A 50 -2.10 6.32 2.68
N HIS A 51 -3.29 6.90 2.82
CA HIS A 51 -4.32 6.35 3.70
C HIS A 51 -4.69 4.91 3.32
N ASP A 52 -4.95 4.65 2.03
CA ASP A 52 -5.22 3.30 1.53
C ASP A 52 -4.08 2.32 1.83
N ASP A 53 -2.85 2.81 1.87
CA ASP A 53 -1.67 2.00 2.21
C ASP A 53 -1.60 1.61 3.65
N VAL A 54 -1.82 2.58 4.53
CA VAL A 54 -1.83 2.36 5.97
C VAL A 54 -2.97 1.40 6.32
N VAL A 55 -4.15 1.56 5.71
CA VAL A 55 -5.29 0.64 5.92
C VAL A 55 -4.94 -0.78 5.47
N ARG A 56 -4.34 -0.94 4.29
CA ARG A 56 -3.96 -2.26 3.79
C ARG A 56 -2.87 -2.92 4.63
N TRP A 57 -1.84 -2.16 5.01
CA TRP A 57 -0.81 -2.62 5.95
C TRP A 57 -1.45 -3.08 7.26
N ALA A 58 -2.34 -2.27 7.84
CA ALA A 58 -3.03 -2.60 9.08
C ALA A 58 -3.89 -3.86 8.93
N LYS A 59 -4.61 -4.04 7.82
CA LYS A 59 -5.39 -5.26 7.56
C LYS A 59 -4.51 -6.51 7.47
N GLU A 60 -3.38 -6.46 6.77
CA GLU A 60 -2.44 -7.59 6.71
C GLU A 60 -1.81 -7.89 8.09
N TYR A 61 -1.52 -6.87 8.87
CA TYR A 61 -1.02 -7.02 10.24
C TYR A 61 -2.09 -7.62 11.16
N ALA A 62 -3.34 -7.15 11.06
CA ALA A 62 -4.46 -7.59 11.87
C ALA A 62 -4.80 -9.08 11.68
N LYS A 63 -4.47 -9.68 10.54
CA LYS A 63 -4.60 -11.13 10.31
C LYS A 63 -3.65 -11.96 11.19
N GLN A 64 -2.64 -11.33 11.78
CA GLN A 64 -1.58 -11.97 12.55
C GLN A 64 -1.68 -11.68 14.05
N ILE A 65 -2.39 -10.61 14.42
CA ILE A 65 -2.71 -10.30 15.81
C ILE A 65 -3.82 -11.24 16.30
N LYS A 66 -3.54 -11.98 17.37
CA LYS A 66 -4.55 -12.75 18.09
C LYS A 66 -5.43 -11.81 18.90
N TYR A 67 -6.75 -11.97 18.76
CA TYR A 67 -7.75 -11.20 19.47
C TYR A 67 -8.88 -12.13 19.89
N ASP A 68 -8.96 -12.38 21.20
CA ASP A 68 -9.82 -13.42 21.80
C ASP A 68 -9.60 -14.78 21.11
N ASP A 69 -10.68 -15.43 20.64
CA ASP A 69 -10.67 -16.72 19.96
C ASP A 69 -10.36 -16.63 18.45
N SER A 70 -10.06 -15.43 17.93
CA SER A 70 -9.88 -15.16 16.50
C SER A 70 -8.66 -14.28 16.21
N THR A 71 -8.54 -13.80 14.97
CA THR A 71 -7.60 -12.73 14.62
C THR A 71 -8.29 -11.37 14.74
N LEU A 72 -7.54 -10.31 14.99
CA LEU A 72 -8.07 -8.94 15.02
C LEU A 72 -8.82 -8.60 13.71
N TYR A 73 -8.32 -9.10 12.57
CA TYR A 73 -9.01 -8.93 11.29
C TYR A 73 -10.39 -9.60 11.29
N GLN A 74 -10.49 -10.86 11.72
CA GLN A 74 -11.77 -11.55 11.81
C GLN A 74 -12.74 -10.83 12.75
N TYR A 75 -12.29 -10.45 13.96
CA TYR A 75 -13.10 -9.71 14.90
C TYR A 75 -13.73 -8.42 14.31
N LEU A 76 -12.99 -7.68 13.49
CA LEU A 76 -13.45 -6.41 12.89
C LEU A 76 -14.25 -6.59 11.58
N PHE A 77 -14.05 -7.71 10.88
CA PHE A 77 -14.53 -7.91 9.51
C PHE A 77 -15.37 -9.19 9.30
N ASP A 78 -15.70 -9.97 10.35
CA ASP A 78 -16.46 -11.25 10.25
C ASP A 78 -17.85 -11.10 9.63
N ASP A 79 -18.52 -9.96 9.88
CA ASP A 79 -19.85 -9.66 9.34
C ASP A 79 -19.83 -9.16 7.89
N CYS A 80 -18.66 -9.08 7.24
CA CYS A 80 -18.60 -8.75 5.83
C CYS A 80 -18.76 -10.04 5.00
N PRO A 81 -19.83 -10.19 4.18
CA PRO A 81 -19.72 -11.11 3.05
C PRO A 81 -18.51 -10.63 2.27
N ALA A 82 -17.47 -11.47 2.17
CA ALA A 82 -16.14 -11.18 1.57
C ALA A 82 -16.24 -9.94 0.70
N SER A 83 -15.97 -8.78 1.31
CA SER A 83 -16.47 -7.51 0.76
C SER A 83 -15.90 -7.40 -0.62
N ASP A 84 -16.82 -7.46 -1.60
CA ASP A 84 -16.67 -7.20 -3.02
C ASP A 84 -15.28 -6.61 -3.24
N GLU A 85 -14.33 -7.48 -3.62
CA GLU A 85 -12.97 -7.12 -3.99
C GLU A 85 -13.14 -5.87 -4.83
N SER A 86 -12.84 -4.71 -4.26
CA SER A 86 -13.45 -3.46 -4.66
C SER A 86 -12.80 -3.01 -5.95
N LYS A 87 -13.06 -3.74 -7.04
CA LYS A 87 -12.35 -3.78 -8.32
C LYS A 87 -11.03 -3.04 -8.23
N GLU A 88 -10.17 -3.46 -7.30
CA GLU A 88 -8.77 -3.19 -7.52
C GLU A 88 -8.52 -4.01 -8.76
N TRP A 89 -8.19 -3.37 -9.88
CA TRP A 89 -7.58 -4.06 -11.00
C TRP A 89 -6.21 -4.58 -10.55
N PHE A 90 -6.19 -5.41 -9.49
CA PHE A 90 -5.17 -6.37 -9.19
C PHE A 90 -5.25 -7.39 -10.31
N LEU A 91 -4.67 -7.01 -11.45
CA LEU A 91 -4.13 -7.99 -12.35
C LEU A 91 -3.01 -8.66 -11.54
N SER A 92 -3.34 -9.76 -10.86
CA SER A 92 -2.40 -10.61 -10.12
C SER A 92 -1.15 -10.95 -10.94
N GLU A 93 -1.29 -10.86 -12.27
CA GLU A 93 -0.26 -10.96 -13.28
C GLU A 93 0.85 -9.89 -13.17
N PHE A 94 0.57 -8.68 -12.68
CA PHE A 94 1.54 -7.56 -12.58
C PHE A 94 2.20 -7.45 -11.21
N ARG A 95 2.21 -8.54 -10.42
CA ARG A 95 2.89 -8.60 -9.11
C ARG A 95 4.41 -8.59 -9.23
N SER A 96 4.97 -8.87 -10.40
CA SER A 96 6.39 -8.74 -10.68
C SER A 96 6.62 -7.92 -11.95
N LEU A 97 7.51 -6.93 -11.84
CA LEU A 97 7.97 -6.11 -12.96
C LEU A 97 9.50 -6.18 -12.99
N GLU A 98 10.06 -6.36 -14.18
CA GLU A 98 11.51 -6.39 -14.37
C GLU A 98 11.96 -5.02 -14.88
N ILE A 99 12.96 -4.42 -14.23
CA ILE A 99 13.62 -3.22 -14.75
C ILE A 99 14.57 -3.67 -15.85
N ILE A 100 14.25 -3.31 -17.10
CA ILE A 100 15.07 -3.64 -18.27
C ILE A 100 16.20 -2.62 -18.45
N GLU A 101 15.90 -1.35 -18.17
CA GLU A 101 16.83 -0.25 -18.40
C GLU A 101 16.65 0.83 -17.33
N LYS A 102 17.77 1.37 -16.87
CA LYS A 102 17.84 2.50 -15.95
C LYS A 102 18.79 3.53 -16.51
N LYS A 103 18.29 4.71 -16.88
CA LYS A 103 19.08 5.81 -17.41
C LYS A 103 18.99 7.01 -16.47
N SER A 104 20.12 7.43 -15.91
CA SER A 104 20.19 8.66 -15.14
C SER A 104 20.10 9.86 -16.09
N LEU A 105 19.18 10.79 -15.81
CA LEU A 105 19.07 12.06 -16.55
C LEU A 105 19.81 13.18 -15.81
N ASN A 106 19.78 13.15 -14.48
CA ASN A 106 20.52 14.03 -13.58
C ASN A 106 20.57 13.38 -12.18
N ASN A 107 21.17 14.06 -11.20
CA ASN A 107 21.39 13.53 -9.84
C ASN A 107 20.11 13.04 -9.14
N ASN A 108 18.95 13.58 -9.48
CA ASN A 108 17.67 13.29 -8.81
C ASN A 108 16.60 12.79 -9.79
N THR A 109 16.97 12.41 -11.01
CA THR A 109 16.00 11.97 -12.02
C THR A 109 16.53 10.76 -12.77
N VAL A 110 15.75 9.70 -12.75
CA VAL A 110 16.05 8.45 -13.44
C VAL A 110 14.88 8.08 -14.34
N LEU A 111 15.20 7.75 -15.58
CA LEU A 111 14.27 7.12 -16.50
C LEU A 111 14.40 5.60 -16.36
N VAL A 112 13.28 4.94 -16.10
CA VAL A 112 13.22 3.48 -15.92
C VAL A 112 12.34 2.89 -17.01
N LYS A 113 12.85 1.84 -17.68
CA LYS A 113 12.08 1.02 -18.63
C LYS A 113 11.71 -0.30 -17.95
N LEU A 114 10.43 -0.59 -17.91
CA LEU A 114 9.88 -1.76 -17.22
C LEU A 114 9.37 -2.77 -18.24
N ARG A 115 9.65 -4.06 -18.01
CA ARG A 115 8.98 -5.16 -18.69
C ARG A 115 7.69 -5.45 -17.97
N THR A 116 6.60 -5.45 -18.72
CA THR A 116 5.30 -5.88 -18.24
C THR A 116 4.94 -7.22 -18.86
N PRO A 117 4.22 -8.10 -18.13
CA PRO A 117 3.78 -9.39 -18.66
C PRO A 117 2.79 -9.23 -19.83
N LYS A 118 2.01 -8.14 -19.83
CA LYS A 118 1.07 -7.75 -20.87
C LYS A 118 1.09 -6.22 -21.05
N PRO A 119 0.59 -5.68 -22.18
CA PRO A 119 0.40 -4.24 -22.34
C PRO A 119 -0.51 -3.68 -21.24
N LEU A 120 -0.13 -2.54 -20.63
CA LEU A 120 -0.87 -1.92 -19.53
C LEU A 120 -2.18 -1.24 -19.96
N LEU A 121 -2.30 -0.84 -21.24
CA LEU A 121 -3.48 -0.20 -21.82
C LEU A 121 -4.04 0.99 -21.00
N ILE A 122 -3.17 1.74 -20.32
CA ILE A 122 -3.55 2.91 -19.52
C ILE A 122 -3.58 4.18 -20.39
N PRO A 123 -4.52 5.12 -20.13
CA PRO A 123 -4.51 6.43 -20.79
C PRO A 123 -3.19 7.18 -20.57
N ILE A 124 -2.82 8.01 -21.55
CA ILE A 124 -1.69 8.94 -21.41
C ILE A 124 -1.93 9.84 -20.19
N ALA A 125 -0.86 10.14 -19.46
CA ALA A 125 -0.88 10.86 -18.17
C ALA A 125 -1.51 10.09 -16.99
N SER A 126 -1.78 8.79 -17.14
CA SER A 126 -2.04 7.92 -15.99
C SER A 126 -0.76 7.63 -15.22
N HIS A 127 -0.91 7.35 -13.92
CA HIS A 127 0.19 6.95 -13.06
C HIS A 127 0.07 5.47 -12.70
N ILE A 128 1.19 4.77 -12.71
CA ILE A 128 1.27 3.40 -12.19
C ILE A 128 1.92 3.42 -10.82
N ARG A 129 1.43 2.55 -9.96
CA ARG A 129 1.96 2.41 -8.61
C ARG A 129 2.82 1.16 -8.51
N ILE A 130 4.09 1.35 -8.21
CA ILE A 130 5.07 0.27 -8.10
C ILE A 130 5.46 0.13 -6.63
N ARG A 131 5.37 -1.08 -6.09
CA ARG A 131 5.85 -1.42 -4.75
C ARG A 131 7.06 -2.34 -4.89
N CYS A 132 8.17 -2.01 -4.25
CA CYS A 132 9.32 -2.89 -4.17
C CYS A 132 9.18 -3.77 -2.94
N ALA A 133 8.94 -5.07 -3.15
CA ALA A 133 8.73 -6.03 -2.06
C ALA A 133 10.01 -6.42 -1.30
N ASN A 134 11.19 -5.95 -1.70
CA ASN A 134 12.47 -6.25 -1.05
C ASN A 134 13.47 -5.11 -1.27
N LEU A 135 13.56 -4.17 -0.34
CA LEU A 135 14.66 -3.19 -0.28
C LEU A 135 15.73 -3.74 0.67
N GLN A 136 16.59 -4.64 0.18
CA GLN A 136 17.92 -4.77 0.78
C GLN A 136 18.72 -3.54 0.34
N VAL A 137 18.69 -2.49 1.17
CA VAL A 137 19.51 -1.30 0.99
C VAL A 137 20.95 -1.69 1.29
N TYR A 138 21.71 -2.02 0.24
CA TYR A 138 23.17 -2.00 0.34
C TYR A 138 23.63 -0.54 0.29
N ILE A 139 24.03 -0.03 1.46
CA ILE A 139 24.80 1.20 1.55
C ILE A 139 26.20 0.85 1.02
N LEU A 140 26.60 1.45 -0.11
CA LEU A 140 28.00 1.51 -0.55
C LEU A 140 28.66 2.74 0.05
#